data_AF-A0A957SAH6-F1
#
_entry.id   AF-A0A957SAH6-F1
#
_cell.length_a   1.000
_cell.length_b   1.000
_cell.length_c   1.000
_cell.angle_alpha   90.00
_cell.angle_beta   90.00
_cell.angle_gamma   90.00
#
_symmetry.space_group_name_H-M   'P 1'
#
loop_
_entity.id
_entity.type
_entity.pdbx_description
1 polymer ?
#
loop_
_entity_poly.entity_id
_entity_poly.type
_entity_poly.pdbx_seq_one_letter_code
_entity_poly.pdbx_strand_id
1 'polypeptide(L)'
;MKHLSFKSAAHVVMLAFAVASLDNVHRFFAHAGHDGLAAWALAGALGAALVTLSIMLTHIDRDTDRRAWGMMAGAAVAVGVLSGSLQASTYAETLQPLTAVLLGFGVPLVGEVLLALAVSAYEKSQARAAYRNVGQLVEGAVAGQLAAAVETFDGAAIQRHVETTINRLAKQAVNHVADQAMAFYAPSAMAAESTVDLDGSEQNDRTDSAKLNGIASLKPVADAARSNGKQAAKERLLSFYRDNPNASLSEAGNAIDRSKSTVQGYLSELQNAGRVYVNGHVEVLEA
;
A
#
# COMPACT_ATOMS: atom_id res chain seq x y z
N MET A 1 5.34 14.41 31.73
CA MET A 1 6.38 13.46 31.26
C MET A 1 5.97 13.00 29.87
N LYS A 2 6.75 13.26 28.82
CA LYS A 2 6.44 12.81 27.45
C LYS A 2 6.35 11.28 27.46
N HIS A 3 5.20 10.73 27.09
CA HIS A 3 5.03 9.28 26.99
C HIS A 3 6.02 8.75 25.94
N LEU A 4 6.95 7.90 26.37
CA LEU A 4 7.82 7.15 25.46
C LEU A 4 6.92 6.26 24.60
N SER A 5 6.96 6.45 23.29
CA SER A 5 6.32 5.50 22.36
C SER A 5 6.98 4.13 22.53
N PHE A 6 6.18 3.07 22.45
CA PHE A 6 6.65 1.67 22.49
C PHE A 6 7.81 1.44 21.50
N LYS A 7 7.72 2.03 20.30
CA LYS A 7 8.77 2.00 19.28
C LYS A 7 10.09 2.59 19.77
N SER A 8 10.04 3.77 20.37
CA SER A 8 11.21 4.45 20.93
C SER A 8 11.83 3.65 22.07
N ALA A 9 11.00 3.05 22.94
CA ALA A 9 11.48 2.19 24.01
C ALA A 9 12.21 0.96 23.45
N ALA A 10 11.66 0.28 22.44
CA ALA A 10 12.31 -0.88 21.83
C ALA A 10 13.64 -0.51 21.14
N HIS A 11 13.70 0.62 20.44
CA HIS A 11 14.95 1.11 19.85
C HIS A 11 16.01 1.41 20.90
N VAL A 12 15.63 2.00 22.04
CA VAL A 12 16.55 2.24 23.17
C VAL A 12 17.06 0.92 23.75
N VAL A 13 16.20 -0.09 23.88
CA VAL A 13 16.61 -1.43 24.34
C VAL A 13 17.58 -2.08 23.34
N MET A 14 17.31 -2.03 22.03
CA MET A 14 18.23 -2.52 21.00
C MET A 14 19.59 -1.84 21.09
N LEU A 15 19.61 -0.51 21.24
CA LEU A 15 20.85 0.25 21.40
C LEU A 15 21.61 -0.15 22.67
N ALA A 16 20.91 -0.38 23.79
CA ALA A 16 21.53 -0.82 25.03
C ALA A 16 22.18 -2.20 24.90
N PHE A 17 21.54 -3.16 24.22
CA PHE A 17 22.13 -4.46 23.92
C PHE A 17 23.35 -4.35 23.00
N ALA A 18 23.26 -3.52 21.95
CA ALA A 18 24.39 -3.27 21.07
C ALA A 18 25.58 -2.70 21.85
N VAL A 19 25.35 -1.71 22.72
CA VAL A 19 26.40 -1.13 23.58
C VAL A 19 26.98 -2.15 24.55
N ALA A 20 26.14 -2.99 25.16
CA ALA A 20 26.60 -4.06 26.05
C ALA A 20 27.46 -5.10 25.32
N SER A 21 27.18 -5.34 24.04
CA SER A 21 27.95 -6.29 23.22
C SER A 21 29.31 -5.76 22.75
N LEU A 22 29.49 -4.42 22.70
CA LEU A 22 30.68 -3.78 22.13
C LEU A 22 31.97 -4.24 22.83
N ASP A 23 31.99 -4.30 24.16
CA ASP A 23 33.21 -4.66 24.90
C ASP A 23 33.67 -6.09 24.57
N ASN A 24 32.74 -7.03 24.45
CA ASN A 24 33.09 -8.42 24.11
C ASN A 24 33.59 -8.57 22.68
N VAL A 25 32.99 -7.87 21.74
CA VAL A 25 33.43 -7.87 20.33
C VAL A 25 34.78 -7.16 20.20
N HIS A 26 34.98 -6.05 20.91
CA HIS A 26 36.26 -5.36 20.98
C HIS A 26 37.35 -6.29 21.53
N ARG A 27 37.09 -7.00 22.64
CA ARG A 27 38.04 -7.95 23.22
C ARG A 27 38.39 -9.07 22.25
N PHE A 28 37.44 -9.57 21.47
CA PHE A 28 37.73 -10.55 20.42
C PHE A 28 38.74 -10.01 19.42
N PHE A 29 38.49 -8.82 18.84
CA PHE A 29 39.39 -8.24 17.85
C PHE A 29 40.77 -7.87 18.44
N ALA A 30 40.81 -7.41 19.69
CA ALA A 30 42.06 -7.16 20.39
C ALA A 30 42.89 -8.45 20.56
N HIS A 31 42.25 -9.57 20.95
CA HIS A 31 42.92 -10.88 21.02
C HIS A 31 43.35 -11.41 19.64
N ALA A 32 42.63 -11.06 18.58
CA ALA A 32 42.99 -11.37 17.20
C ALA A 32 44.19 -10.55 16.67
N GLY A 33 44.74 -9.63 17.47
CA GLY A 33 45.95 -8.87 17.15
C GLY A 33 45.69 -7.51 16.49
N HIS A 34 44.43 -7.04 16.44
CA HIS A 34 44.13 -5.67 16.03
C HIS A 34 44.57 -4.68 17.10
N ASP A 35 45.05 -3.50 16.69
CA ASP A 35 45.30 -2.40 17.62
C ASP A 35 43.99 -1.96 18.28
N GLY A 36 44.09 -1.40 19.49
CA GLY A 36 42.89 -1.08 20.29
C GLY A 36 41.90 -0.16 19.56
N LEU A 37 42.39 0.77 18.74
CA LEU A 37 41.52 1.68 17.99
C LEU A 37 40.80 0.94 16.85
N ALA A 38 41.50 0.10 16.09
CA ALA A 38 40.87 -0.73 15.07
C ALA A 38 39.86 -1.73 15.67
N ALA A 39 40.18 -2.34 16.81
CA ALA A 39 39.27 -3.26 17.50
C ALA A 39 37.96 -2.57 17.91
N TRP A 40 38.04 -1.34 18.44
CA TRP A 40 36.86 -0.53 18.77
C TRP A 40 36.08 -0.11 17.53
N ALA A 41 36.78 0.27 16.45
CA ALA A 41 36.14 0.64 15.20
C ALA A 41 35.37 -0.54 14.58
N LEU A 42 35.95 -1.75 14.57
CA LEU A 42 35.32 -2.96 14.07
C LEU A 42 34.12 -3.38 14.93
N ALA A 43 34.26 -3.35 16.26
CA ALA A 43 33.15 -3.61 17.17
C ALA A 43 32.01 -2.61 16.98
N GLY A 44 32.34 -1.32 16.89
CA GLY A 44 31.41 -0.23 16.60
C GLY A 44 30.66 -0.42 15.28
N ALA A 45 31.39 -0.75 14.21
CA ALA A 45 30.80 -0.99 12.90
C ALA A 45 29.83 -2.17 12.91
N LEU A 46 30.18 -3.28 13.58
CA LEU A 46 29.33 -4.46 13.68
C LEU A 46 28.05 -4.16 14.48
N GLY A 47 28.17 -3.51 15.64
CA GLY A 47 27.01 -3.11 16.45
C GLY A 47 26.11 -2.12 15.73
N ALA A 48 26.68 -1.12 15.05
CA ALA A 48 25.91 -0.14 14.27
C ALA A 48 25.18 -0.78 13.09
N ALA A 49 25.81 -1.74 12.39
CA ALA A 49 25.19 -2.48 11.30
C ALA A 49 23.98 -3.28 11.81
N LEU A 50 24.12 -3.97 12.95
CA LEU A 50 23.04 -4.73 13.56
C LEU A 50 21.86 -3.86 14.00
N VAL A 51 22.12 -2.75 14.69
CA VAL A 51 21.08 -1.80 15.10
C VAL A 51 20.35 -1.23 13.88
N THR A 52 21.10 -0.87 12.83
CA THR A 52 20.53 -0.31 11.61
C THR A 52 19.67 -1.34 10.89
N LEU A 53 20.15 -2.57 10.71
CA LEU A 53 19.37 -3.66 10.12
C LEU A 53 18.11 -3.96 10.93
N SER A 54 18.22 -3.96 12.25
CA SER A 54 17.10 -4.19 13.17
C SER A 54 16.05 -3.08 13.07
N ILE A 55 16.46 -1.81 13.05
CA ILE A 55 15.56 -0.67 12.83
C ILE A 55 14.94 -0.72 11.43
N MET A 56 15.70 -1.05 10.38
CA MET A 56 15.14 -1.21 9.03
C MET A 56 14.09 -2.32 8.99
N LEU A 57 14.36 -3.44 9.65
CA LEU A 57 13.45 -4.58 9.73
C LEU A 57 12.14 -4.23 10.43
N THR A 58 12.12 -3.26 11.36
CA THR A 58 10.86 -2.80 11.97
C THR A 58 9.95 -2.05 11.00
N HIS A 59 10.50 -1.42 9.96
CA HIS A 59 9.76 -0.56 9.04
C HIS A 59 9.29 -1.27 7.76
N ILE A 60 9.88 -2.40 7.40
CA ILE A 60 9.51 -3.11 6.16
C ILE A 60 8.24 -3.93 6.39
N ASP A 61 7.22 -3.69 5.56
CA ASP A 61 6.01 -4.52 5.56
C ASP A 61 6.23 -5.84 4.82
N ARG A 62 6.20 -6.93 5.57
CA ARG A 62 6.30 -8.30 5.06
C ARG A 62 5.24 -8.67 4.01
N ASP A 63 4.03 -8.10 4.09
CA ASP A 63 2.95 -8.48 3.16
C ASP A 63 3.09 -7.75 1.82
N THR A 64 3.60 -6.51 1.86
CA THR A 64 3.76 -5.66 0.67
C THR A 64 5.08 -5.96 -0.05
N ASP A 65 6.19 -6.14 0.68
CA ASP A 65 7.50 -6.46 0.09
C ASP A 65 8.19 -7.62 0.81
N ARG A 66 7.71 -8.83 0.47
CA ARG A 66 8.21 -10.08 1.05
C ARG A 66 9.68 -10.34 0.70
N ARG A 67 10.17 -9.85 -0.44
CA ARG A 67 11.55 -10.07 -0.89
C ARG A 67 12.51 -9.16 -0.13
N ALA A 68 12.24 -7.87 -0.04
CA ALA A 68 13.05 -6.95 0.75
C ALA A 68 13.04 -7.34 2.24
N TRP A 69 11.87 -7.71 2.78
CA TRP A 69 11.76 -8.21 4.14
C TRP A 69 12.63 -9.46 4.37
N GLY A 70 12.55 -10.44 3.46
CA GLY A 70 13.35 -11.67 3.55
C GLY A 70 14.85 -11.42 3.46
N MET A 71 15.28 -10.50 2.59
CA MET A 71 16.69 -10.10 2.47
C MET A 71 17.18 -9.41 3.75
N MET A 72 16.40 -8.48 4.31
CA MET A 72 16.79 -7.76 5.53
C MET A 72 16.76 -8.66 6.76
N ALA A 73 15.77 -9.54 6.90
CA ALA A 73 15.72 -10.55 7.95
C ALA A 73 16.92 -11.50 7.84
N GLY A 74 17.23 -11.95 6.62
CA GLY A 74 18.40 -12.80 6.35
C GLY A 74 19.71 -12.11 6.70
N ALA A 75 19.88 -10.84 6.32
CA ALA A 75 21.04 -10.04 6.67
C ALA A 75 21.17 -9.83 8.18
N ALA A 76 20.07 -9.46 8.87
CA ALA A 76 20.06 -9.27 10.32
C ALA A 76 20.42 -10.56 11.07
N VAL A 77 19.89 -11.72 10.64
CA VAL A 77 20.24 -13.02 11.21
C VAL A 77 21.70 -13.37 10.91
N ALA A 78 22.19 -13.16 9.69
CA ALA A 78 23.58 -13.47 9.34
C ALA A 78 24.58 -12.64 10.16
N VAL A 79 24.33 -11.33 10.31
CA VAL A 79 25.17 -10.46 11.14
C VAL A 79 25.01 -10.80 12.62
N GLY A 80 23.81 -11.17 13.07
CA GLY A 80 23.54 -11.59 14.44
C GLY A 80 24.26 -12.90 14.81
N VAL A 81 24.31 -13.86 13.89
CA VAL A 81 25.08 -15.12 14.03
C VAL A 81 26.58 -14.82 14.05
N LEU A 82 27.07 -13.94 13.19
CA LEU A 82 28.47 -13.52 13.20
C LEU A 82 28.82 -12.87 14.55
N SER A 83 28.07 -11.85 14.96
CA SER A 83 28.25 -11.16 16.25
C SER A 83 28.16 -12.14 17.43
N GLY A 84 27.20 -13.06 17.41
CA GLY A 84 27.04 -14.03 18.48
C GLY A 84 28.16 -15.07 18.55
N SER A 85 28.73 -15.44 17.40
CA SER A 85 29.91 -16.32 17.34
C SER A 85 31.13 -15.66 17.95
N LEU A 86 31.36 -14.37 17.63
CA LEU A 86 32.44 -13.59 18.21
C LEU A 86 32.29 -13.49 19.73
N GLN A 87 31.11 -13.08 20.20
CA GLN A 87 30.83 -12.96 21.64
C GLN A 87 30.93 -14.30 22.37
N ALA A 88 30.40 -15.39 21.80
CA ALA A 88 30.49 -16.72 22.39
C ALA A 88 31.95 -17.17 22.57
N SER A 89 32.82 -16.85 21.61
CA SER A 89 34.25 -17.17 21.72
C SER A 89 34.92 -16.41 22.87
N THR A 90 34.63 -15.12 23.04
CA THR A 90 35.13 -14.33 24.17
C THR A 90 34.56 -14.83 25.51
N TYR A 91 33.27 -15.18 25.56
CA TYR A 91 32.67 -15.72 26.78
C TYR A 91 33.23 -17.09 27.17
N ALA A 92 33.63 -17.91 26.20
CA ALA A 92 34.21 -19.23 26.46
C ALA A 92 35.55 -19.18 27.20
N GLU A 93 36.21 -18.02 27.23
CA GLU A 93 37.42 -17.80 28.04
C GLU A 93 37.14 -17.77 29.54
N THR A 94 35.91 -17.41 29.94
CA THR A 94 35.56 -17.15 31.35
C THR A 94 34.40 -17.98 31.87
N LEU A 95 33.54 -18.50 30.99
CA LEU A 95 32.32 -19.20 31.32
C LEU A 95 32.31 -20.63 30.76
N GLN A 96 31.43 -21.47 31.32
CA GLN A 96 31.19 -22.80 30.77
C GLN A 96 30.69 -22.72 29.32
N PRO A 97 31.03 -23.70 28.45
CA PRO A 97 30.75 -23.63 27.01
C PRO A 97 29.29 -23.38 26.66
N LEU A 98 28.37 -24.04 27.38
CA LEU A 98 26.92 -23.86 27.16
C LEU A 98 26.48 -22.43 27.48
N THR A 99 26.91 -21.88 28.61
CA THR A 99 26.58 -20.51 29.03
C THR A 99 27.19 -19.48 28.08
N ALA A 100 28.42 -19.71 27.62
CA ALA A 100 29.09 -18.85 26.65
C ALA A 100 28.34 -18.78 25.32
N VAL A 101 27.89 -19.93 24.79
CA VAL A 101 27.07 -19.99 23.58
C VAL A 101 25.72 -19.31 23.80
N LEU A 102 25.05 -19.60 24.92
CA LEU A 102 23.73 -19.00 25.22
C LEU A 102 23.80 -17.48 25.32
N LEU A 103 24.79 -16.93 26.03
CA LEU A 103 24.95 -15.48 26.15
C LEU A 103 25.43 -14.86 24.85
N GLY A 104 26.41 -15.48 24.19
CA GLY A 104 26.99 -14.99 22.94
C GLY A 104 25.95 -14.83 21.85
N PHE A 105 25.14 -15.85 21.58
CA PHE A 105 24.07 -15.75 20.59
C PHE A 105 22.80 -15.08 21.12
N GLY A 106 22.50 -15.24 22.41
CA GLY A 106 21.28 -14.72 23.02
C GLY A 106 21.20 -13.20 22.95
N VAL A 107 22.28 -12.50 23.29
CA VAL A 107 22.33 -11.03 23.30
C VAL A 107 21.97 -10.42 21.93
N PRO A 108 22.68 -10.71 20.83
CA PRO A 108 22.38 -10.11 19.53
C PRO A 108 21.08 -10.67 18.91
N LEU A 109 20.81 -11.98 19.00
CA LEU A 109 19.62 -12.54 18.35
C LEU A 109 18.32 -12.16 19.07
N VAL A 110 18.30 -12.17 20.41
CA VAL A 110 17.10 -11.79 21.17
C VAL A 110 16.97 -10.28 21.24
N GLY A 111 18.06 -9.59 21.60
CA GLY A 111 18.07 -8.16 21.88
C GLY A 111 17.83 -7.30 20.64
N GLU A 112 18.26 -7.74 19.46
CA GLU A 112 18.21 -6.93 18.25
C GLU A 112 17.29 -7.54 17.20
N VAL A 113 17.48 -8.81 16.83
CA VAL A 113 16.71 -9.44 15.73
C VAL A 113 15.28 -9.79 16.15
N LEU A 114 15.10 -10.58 17.21
CA LEU A 114 13.77 -11.00 17.66
C LEU A 114 12.95 -9.82 18.19
N LEU A 115 13.59 -8.89 18.90
CA LEU A 115 12.93 -7.68 19.37
C LEU A 115 12.42 -6.83 18.20
N ALA A 116 13.24 -6.63 17.16
CA ALA A 116 12.80 -5.92 15.95
C ALA A 116 11.60 -6.60 15.27
N LEU A 117 11.65 -7.93 15.14
CA LEU A 117 10.55 -8.71 14.57
C LEU A 117 9.26 -8.59 15.42
N ALA A 118 9.38 -8.63 16.75
CA ALA A 118 8.26 -8.46 17.65
C ALA A 118 7.63 -7.07 17.55
N VAL A 119 8.45 -6.01 17.47
CA VAL A 119 8.00 -4.63 17.28
C VAL A 119 7.28 -4.47 15.94
N SER A 120 7.86 -4.99 14.85
CA SER A 120 7.26 -4.98 13.52
C SER A 120 5.87 -5.65 13.51
N ALA A 121 5.76 -6.84 14.11
CA ALA A 121 4.49 -7.56 14.21
C ALA A 121 3.46 -6.80 15.06
N TYR A 122 3.91 -6.18 16.15
CA TYR A 122 3.06 -5.39 17.03
C TYR A 122 2.50 -4.13 16.33
N GLU A 123 3.36 -3.33 15.68
CA GLU A 123 2.95 -2.13 14.95
C GLU A 123 1.91 -2.47 13.87
N LYS A 124 2.13 -3.58 13.18
CA LYS A 124 1.19 -4.07 12.17
C LYS A 124 -0.15 -4.51 12.76
N SER A 125 -0.15 -5.16 13.92
CA SER A 125 -1.38 -5.55 14.61
C SER A 125 -2.20 -4.32 15.04
N GLN A 126 -1.53 -3.27 15.54
CA GLN A 126 -2.16 -2.00 15.90
C GLN A 126 -2.70 -1.27 14.67
N ALA A 127 -1.93 -1.16 13.60
CA ALA A 127 -2.38 -0.52 12.36
C ALA A 127 -3.64 -1.20 11.81
N ARG A 128 -3.66 -2.54 11.76
CA ARG A 128 -4.85 -3.31 11.34
C ARG A 128 -6.04 -3.13 12.27
N ALA A 129 -5.83 -2.95 13.57
CA ALA A 129 -6.92 -2.63 14.50
C ALA A 129 -7.47 -1.21 14.26
N ALA A 130 -6.59 -0.23 14.05
CA ALA A 130 -6.97 1.15 13.76
C ALA A 130 -7.76 1.27 12.44
N TYR A 131 -7.32 0.59 11.38
CA TYR A 131 -8.04 0.59 10.10
C TYR A 131 -9.43 -0.03 10.20
N ARG A 132 -9.61 -1.08 11.01
CA ARG A 132 -10.94 -1.67 11.25
C ARG A 132 -11.88 -0.68 11.94
N ASN A 133 -11.38 0.04 12.93
CA ASN A 133 -12.16 1.07 13.63
C ASN A 133 -12.53 2.24 12.70
N VAL A 134 -11.58 2.71 11.88
CA VAL A 134 -11.85 3.77 10.89
C VAL A 134 -12.84 3.29 9.83
N GLY A 135 -12.72 2.05 9.36
CA GLY A 135 -13.67 1.47 8.42
C GLY A 135 -15.10 1.47 8.95
N GLN A 136 -15.30 1.07 10.21
CA GLN A 136 -16.61 1.11 10.87
C GLN A 136 -17.15 2.54 11.02
N LEU A 137 -16.29 3.51 11.37
CA LEU A 137 -16.69 4.91 11.47
C LEU A 137 -17.08 5.51 10.11
N VAL A 138 -16.32 5.21 9.05
CA VAL A 138 -16.62 5.66 7.68
C VAL A 138 -17.90 5.00 7.17
N GLU A 139 -18.08 3.70 7.40
CA GLU A 139 -19.30 2.99 7.03
C GLU A 139 -20.53 3.60 7.73
N GLY A 140 -20.42 3.89 9.03
CA GLY A 140 -21.48 4.57 9.78
C GLY A 140 -21.75 5.99 9.27
N ALA A 141 -20.71 6.77 8.97
CA ALA A 141 -20.85 8.13 8.45
C ALA A 141 -21.47 8.15 7.03
N VAL A 142 -21.05 7.23 6.16
CA VAL A 142 -21.61 7.08 4.81
C VAL A 142 -23.06 6.61 4.90
N ALA A 143 -23.39 5.63 5.73
CA ALA A 143 -24.76 5.18 5.92
C ALA A 143 -25.67 6.31 6.46
N GLY A 144 -25.17 7.11 7.42
CA GLY A 144 -25.90 8.27 7.94
C GLY A 144 -26.11 9.37 6.90
N GLN A 145 -25.09 9.70 6.11
CA GLN A 145 -25.22 10.68 5.03
C GLN A 145 -26.10 10.18 3.88
N LEU A 146 -26.04 8.90 3.54
CA LEU A 146 -26.90 8.30 2.52
C LEU A 146 -28.36 8.29 2.98
N ALA A 147 -28.62 7.98 4.26
CA ALA A 147 -29.96 8.05 4.84
C ALA A 147 -30.52 9.49 4.80
N ALA A 148 -29.71 10.47 5.21
CA ALA A 148 -30.09 11.89 5.15
C ALA A 148 -30.32 12.38 3.70
N ALA A 149 -29.49 11.93 2.75
CA ALA A 149 -29.62 12.28 1.33
C ALA A 149 -30.84 11.60 0.67
N VAL A 150 -31.20 10.39 1.10
CA VAL A 150 -32.43 9.70 0.67
C VAL A 150 -33.67 10.38 1.25
N GLU A 151 -33.59 10.89 2.49
CA GLU A 151 -34.69 11.63 3.12
C GLU A 151 -34.91 13.03 2.48
N THR A 152 -33.86 13.64 1.93
CA THR A 152 -33.92 14.92 1.19
C THR A 152 -33.93 14.75 -0.34
N PHE A 153 -34.18 13.55 -0.85
CA PHE A 153 -34.06 13.21 -2.27
C PHE A 153 -35.19 13.83 -3.13
N ASP A 154 -34.96 15.02 -3.69
CA ASP A 154 -35.87 15.65 -4.65
C ASP A 154 -35.51 15.25 -6.09
N GLY A 155 -36.25 14.27 -6.64
CA GLY A 155 -36.08 13.80 -8.02
C GLY A 155 -36.21 14.91 -9.08
N ALA A 156 -36.95 15.99 -8.79
CA ALA A 156 -37.13 17.10 -9.72
C ALA A 156 -35.88 18.00 -9.83
N ALA A 157 -35.01 18.01 -8.82
CA ALA A 157 -33.74 18.74 -8.85
C ALA A 157 -32.69 18.03 -9.72
N ILE A 158 -32.66 16.69 -9.67
CA ILE A 158 -31.78 15.86 -10.52
C ILE A 158 -32.15 16.01 -11.99
N GLN A 159 -33.44 15.96 -12.32
CA GLN A 159 -33.89 16.12 -13.70
C GLN A 159 -33.45 17.48 -14.29
N ARG A 160 -33.59 18.56 -13.51
CA ARG A 160 -33.11 19.89 -13.90
C ARG A 160 -31.59 19.95 -14.08
N HIS A 161 -30.82 19.29 -13.22
CA HIS A 161 -29.37 19.28 -13.33
C HIS A 161 -28.87 18.46 -14.54
N VAL A 162 -29.53 17.32 -14.82
CA VAL A 162 -29.26 16.49 -16.00
C VAL A 162 -29.59 17.25 -17.28
N GLU A 163 -30.76 17.90 -17.36
CA GLU A 163 -31.13 18.75 -18.50
C GLU A 163 -30.14 19.90 -18.72
N THR A 164 -29.67 20.53 -17.65
CA THR A 164 -28.67 21.61 -17.73
C THR A 164 -27.33 21.09 -18.23
N THR A 165 -26.90 19.91 -17.77
CA THR A 165 -25.64 19.28 -18.18
C THR A 165 -25.69 18.83 -19.63
N ILE A 166 -26.80 18.22 -20.07
CA ILE A 166 -27.04 17.82 -21.46
C ILE A 166 -27.03 19.06 -22.36
N ASN A 167 -27.69 20.14 -21.97
CA ASN A 167 -27.68 21.39 -22.74
C ASN A 167 -26.28 22.01 -22.85
N ARG A 168 -25.47 21.91 -21.79
CA ARG A 168 -24.08 22.39 -21.81
C ARG A 168 -23.21 21.55 -22.75
N LEU A 169 -23.36 20.23 -22.70
CA LEU A 169 -22.66 19.28 -23.57
C LEU A 169 -23.05 19.48 -25.04
N ALA A 170 -24.35 19.65 -25.31
CA ALA A 170 -24.86 19.94 -26.64
C ALA A 170 -24.30 21.27 -27.17
N LYS A 171 -24.31 22.34 -26.37
CA LYS A 171 -23.68 23.63 -26.75
C LYS A 171 -22.19 23.49 -27.04
N GLN A 172 -21.46 22.75 -26.21
CA GLN A 172 -20.02 22.56 -26.39
C GLN A 172 -19.70 21.74 -27.65
N ALA A 173 -20.48 20.69 -27.93
CA ALA A 173 -20.35 19.91 -29.16
C ALA A 173 -20.68 20.72 -30.41
N VAL A 174 -21.75 21.54 -30.38
CA VAL A 174 -22.12 22.43 -31.48
C VAL A 174 -21.05 23.48 -31.73
N ASN A 175 -20.51 24.11 -30.69
CA ASN A 175 -19.43 25.09 -30.82
C ASN A 175 -18.17 24.47 -31.42
N HIS A 176 -17.83 23.24 -31.01
CA HIS A 176 -16.66 22.56 -31.56
C HIS A 176 -16.79 22.24 -33.06
N VAL A 177 -17.99 21.87 -33.50
CA VAL A 177 -18.29 21.66 -34.93
C VAL A 177 -18.31 22.99 -35.69
N ALA A 178 -18.84 24.05 -35.08
CA ALA A 178 -18.84 25.39 -35.68
C ALA A 178 -17.41 25.93 -35.85
N ASP A 179 -16.54 25.74 -34.86
CA ASP A 179 -15.13 26.13 -34.92
C ASP A 179 -14.38 25.34 -36.00
N GLN A 180 -14.64 24.03 -36.13
CA GLN A 180 -14.06 23.21 -37.20
C GLN A 180 -14.58 23.62 -38.58
N ALA A 181 -15.85 23.97 -38.72
CA ALA A 181 -16.40 24.47 -39.96
C ALA A 181 -15.80 25.84 -40.33
N MET A 182 -15.66 26.76 -39.37
CA MET A 182 -15.02 28.06 -39.57
C MET A 182 -13.54 27.92 -39.97
N ALA A 183 -12.81 26.97 -39.38
CA ALA A 183 -11.43 26.66 -39.77
C ALA A 183 -11.34 26.08 -41.20
N PHE A 184 -12.37 25.36 -41.66
CA PHE A 184 -12.44 24.83 -43.02
C PHE A 184 -12.80 25.90 -44.06
N TYR A 185 -13.54 26.94 -43.65
CA TYR A 185 -14.01 28.02 -44.53
C TYR A 185 -13.20 29.32 -44.46
N ALA A 186 -12.13 29.40 -43.66
CA ALA A 186 -11.23 30.58 -43.62
C ALA A 186 -10.10 30.44 -44.66
N PRO A 187 -10.21 31.05 -45.86
CA PRO A 187 -9.19 30.95 -46.89
C PRO A 187 -8.28 32.18 -46.77
N SER A 188 -7.01 31.96 -46.43
CA SER A 188 -5.86 32.81 -46.77
C SER A 188 -6.13 34.33 -46.88
N ALA A 189 -6.27 35.02 -45.75
CA ALA A 189 -6.16 36.47 -45.70
C ALA A 189 -5.36 36.90 -44.47
N MET A 190 -4.22 37.55 -44.76
CA MET A 190 -3.39 38.37 -43.88
C MET A 190 -2.25 37.65 -43.15
N ALA A 191 -1.24 37.31 -43.96
CA ALA A 191 0.14 37.62 -43.59
C ALA A 191 0.31 39.15 -43.55
N ALA A 192 0.69 39.68 -42.38
CA ALA A 192 1.21 41.02 -42.03
C ALA A 192 0.86 41.21 -40.54
N GLU A 193 1.68 41.66 -39.59
CA GLU A 193 2.97 42.33 -39.58
C GLU A 193 3.35 42.53 -38.09
N SER A 194 4.64 42.41 -37.78
CA SER A 194 5.42 43.10 -36.72
C SER A 194 5.06 43.03 -35.21
N THR A 195 6.04 42.50 -34.46
CA THR A 195 6.68 43.02 -33.22
C THR A 195 5.88 43.28 -31.93
N VAL A 196 6.39 42.75 -30.79
CA VAL A 196 6.99 43.51 -29.65
C VAL A 196 7.11 42.62 -28.38
N ASP A 197 8.35 42.56 -27.89
CA ASP A 197 8.92 42.46 -26.53
C ASP A 197 8.45 41.55 -25.37
N LEU A 198 9.50 40.93 -24.81
CA LEU A 198 9.81 40.50 -23.44
C LEU A 198 8.97 41.08 -22.28
N ASP A 199 8.50 40.21 -21.37
CA ASP A 199 8.80 40.27 -19.91
C ASP A 199 8.05 39.15 -19.13
N GLY A 200 8.72 38.56 -18.13
CA GLY A 200 8.05 38.07 -16.92
C GLY A 200 7.73 36.57 -16.77
N SER A 201 8.46 35.94 -15.85
CA SER A 201 8.07 34.82 -14.96
C SER A 201 8.35 33.36 -15.38
N GLU A 202 9.61 32.96 -15.18
CA GLU A 202 9.97 31.60 -14.74
C GLU A 202 9.40 31.31 -13.33
N GLN A 203 8.13 30.88 -13.22
CA GLN A 203 7.65 30.31 -11.96
C GLN A 203 6.36 29.47 -12.08
N ASN A 204 6.36 28.36 -12.81
CA ASN A 204 5.26 27.39 -12.64
C ASN A 204 5.54 25.90 -12.93
N ASP A 205 6.80 25.46 -12.98
CA ASP A 205 7.09 24.08 -13.44
C ASP A 205 7.44 23.07 -12.32
N ARG A 206 7.32 23.47 -11.05
CA ARG A 206 7.58 22.58 -9.89
C ARG A 206 6.33 22.07 -9.17
N THR A 207 5.15 22.57 -9.51
CA THR A 207 3.91 22.26 -8.80
C THR A 207 3.14 21.08 -9.41
N ASP A 208 3.37 20.78 -10.70
CA ASP A 208 2.60 19.76 -11.41
C ASP A 208 3.19 18.35 -11.29
N SER A 209 4.51 18.24 -11.17
CA SER A 209 5.20 16.95 -10.97
C SER A 209 4.98 16.37 -9.55
N ALA A 210 4.70 17.20 -8.55
CA ALA A 210 4.32 16.75 -7.19
C ALA A 210 2.86 16.24 -7.13
N LYS A 211 1.95 16.83 -7.90
CA LYS A 211 0.54 16.39 -7.96
C LYS A 211 0.37 15.07 -8.73
N LEU A 212 1.22 14.81 -9.73
CA LEU A 212 1.21 13.55 -10.49
C LEU A 212 1.65 12.33 -9.64
N ASN A 213 2.58 12.50 -8.69
CA ASN A 213 3.03 11.41 -7.80
C ASN A 213 1.99 11.04 -6.72
N GLY A 214 1.12 11.97 -6.31
CA GLY A 214 0.02 11.69 -5.37
C GLY A 214 -1.09 10.83 -5.97
N ILE A 215 -1.38 10.99 -7.27
CA ILE A 215 -2.43 10.24 -7.98
C ILE A 215 -1.97 8.80 -8.25
N ALA A 216 -0.68 8.57 -8.51
CA ALA A 216 -0.11 7.23 -8.70
C ALA A 216 -0.22 6.36 -7.44
N SER A 217 -0.17 6.96 -6.25
CA SER A 217 -0.27 6.25 -4.95
C SER A 217 -1.70 5.82 -4.59
N LEU A 218 -2.73 6.43 -5.20
CA LEU A 218 -4.15 6.10 -4.97
C LEU A 218 -4.69 5.06 -5.95
N LYS A 219 -3.99 4.81 -7.07
CA LYS A 219 -4.35 3.81 -8.07
C LYS A 219 -4.51 2.39 -7.50
N PRO A 220 -3.59 1.84 -6.66
CA PRO A 220 -3.76 0.49 -6.12
C PRO A 220 -4.96 0.36 -5.18
N VAL A 221 -5.32 1.41 -4.43
CA VAL A 221 -6.49 1.42 -3.55
C VAL A 221 -7.79 1.49 -4.36
N ALA A 222 -7.83 2.32 -5.40
CA ALA A 222 -8.97 2.41 -6.31
C ALA A 222 -9.18 1.11 -7.11
N ASP A 223 -8.10 0.47 -7.53
CA ASP A 223 -8.15 -0.80 -8.27
C ASP A 223 -8.54 -1.98 -7.36
N ALA A 224 -8.13 -1.98 -6.09
CA ALA A 224 -8.61 -2.92 -5.07
C ALA A 224 -10.10 -2.73 -4.76
N ALA A 225 -10.57 -1.48 -4.62
CA ALA A 225 -12.00 -1.21 -4.41
C ALA A 225 -12.86 -1.62 -5.62
N ARG A 226 -12.37 -1.37 -6.84
CA ARG A 226 -13.05 -1.77 -8.09
C ARG A 226 -13.09 -3.29 -8.27
N SER A 227 -12.00 -3.99 -7.97
CA SER A 227 -11.96 -5.45 -8.06
C SER A 227 -12.88 -6.12 -7.03
N ASN A 228 -12.91 -5.62 -5.79
CA ASN A 228 -13.86 -6.08 -4.77
C ASN A 228 -15.32 -5.82 -5.18
N GLY A 229 -15.63 -4.63 -5.72
CA GLY A 229 -16.97 -4.32 -6.22
C GLY A 229 -17.40 -5.21 -7.40
N LYS A 230 -16.45 -5.56 -8.28
CA LYS A 230 -16.69 -6.50 -9.39
C LYS A 230 -16.95 -7.92 -8.89
N GLN A 231 -16.15 -8.39 -7.91
CA GLN A 231 -16.31 -9.72 -7.31
C GLN A 231 -17.66 -9.85 -6.61
N ALA A 232 -18.01 -8.89 -5.76
CA ALA A 232 -19.30 -8.88 -5.05
C ALA A 232 -20.50 -8.82 -6.02
N ALA A 233 -20.38 -8.08 -7.13
CA ALA A 233 -21.41 -8.03 -8.15
C ALA A 233 -21.58 -9.38 -8.88
N LYS A 234 -20.49 -10.11 -9.14
CA LYS A 234 -20.54 -11.46 -9.71
C LYS A 234 -21.17 -12.47 -8.75
N GLU A 235 -20.87 -12.38 -7.45
CA GLU A 235 -21.47 -13.26 -6.45
C GLU A 235 -22.99 -13.04 -6.33
N ARG A 236 -23.45 -11.79 -6.33
CA ARG A 236 -24.88 -11.47 -6.38
C ARG A 236 -25.53 -12.01 -7.66
N LEU A 237 -24.82 -11.93 -8.79
CA LEU A 237 -25.30 -12.46 -10.07
C LEU A 237 -25.46 -13.98 -10.03
N LEU A 238 -24.50 -14.69 -9.43
CA LEU A 238 -24.59 -16.15 -9.22
C LEU A 238 -25.76 -16.51 -8.31
N SER A 239 -25.93 -15.79 -7.20
CA SER A 239 -27.07 -16.00 -6.29
C SER A 239 -28.39 -15.79 -7.01
N PHE A 240 -28.51 -14.74 -7.83
CA PHE A 240 -29.72 -14.44 -8.57
C PHE A 240 -30.09 -15.53 -9.59
N TYR A 241 -29.13 -16.04 -10.37
CA TYR A 241 -29.38 -17.10 -11.34
C TYR A 241 -29.59 -18.48 -10.73
N ARG A 242 -29.12 -18.71 -9.50
CA ARG A 242 -29.48 -19.92 -8.75
C ARG A 242 -30.98 -19.98 -8.46
N ASP A 243 -31.57 -18.84 -8.09
CA ASP A 243 -33.00 -18.74 -7.78
C ASP A 243 -33.86 -18.52 -9.04
N ASN A 244 -33.26 -17.97 -10.10
CA ASN A 244 -33.96 -17.59 -11.34
C ASN A 244 -33.16 -18.04 -12.59
N PRO A 245 -33.04 -19.35 -12.87
CA PRO A 245 -32.18 -19.86 -13.94
C PRO A 245 -32.62 -19.40 -15.34
N ASN A 246 -33.89 -19.04 -15.51
CA ASN A 246 -34.47 -18.60 -16.79
C ASN A 246 -34.58 -17.08 -16.91
N ALA A 247 -34.04 -16.31 -15.96
CA ALA A 247 -34.12 -14.86 -16.01
C ALA A 247 -33.35 -14.28 -17.21
N SER A 248 -33.91 -13.23 -17.80
CA SER A 248 -33.25 -12.48 -18.86
C SER A 248 -32.09 -11.64 -18.32
N LEU A 249 -31.14 -11.30 -19.21
CA LEU A 249 -30.02 -10.40 -18.87
C LEU A 249 -30.49 -9.03 -18.34
N SER A 250 -31.69 -8.60 -18.73
CA SER A 250 -32.27 -7.33 -18.28
C SER A 250 -32.77 -7.43 -16.84
N GLU A 251 -33.43 -8.53 -16.48
CA GLU A 251 -33.91 -8.78 -15.13
C GLU A 251 -32.74 -8.96 -14.16
N ALA A 252 -31.72 -9.71 -14.58
CA ALA A 252 -30.48 -9.85 -13.82
C ALA A 252 -29.78 -8.49 -13.64
N GLY A 253 -29.71 -7.67 -14.69
CA GLY A 253 -29.15 -6.32 -14.63
C GLY A 253 -29.86 -5.42 -13.63
N ASN A 254 -31.20 -5.44 -13.63
CA ASN A 254 -32.00 -4.71 -12.65
C ASN A 254 -31.77 -5.22 -11.22
N ALA A 255 -31.67 -6.54 -11.03
CA ALA A 255 -31.47 -7.16 -9.72
C ALA A 255 -30.10 -6.85 -9.09
N ILE A 256 -29.04 -6.71 -9.91
CA ILE A 256 -27.69 -6.39 -9.41
C ILE A 256 -27.27 -4.93 -9.63
N ASP A 257 -28.20 -4.07 -10.08
CA ASP A 257 -27.97 -2.66 -10.41
C ASP A 257 -26.82 -2.46 -11.42
N ARG A 258 -26.84 -3.19 -12.54
CA ARG A 258 -25.83 -3.11 -13.61
C ARG A 258 -26.45 -3.15 -14.99
N SER A 259 -25.77 -2.53 -15.95
CA SER A 259 -26.22 -2.55 -17.35
C SER A 259 -26.22 -3.98 -17.91
N LYS A 260 -27.12 -4.24 -18.86
CA LYS A 260 -27.20 -5.51 -19.59
C LYS A 260 -25.85 -5.95 -20.18
N SER A 261 -25.08 -5.02 -20.73
CA SER A 261 -23.74 -5.28 -21.29
C SER A 261 -22.74 -5.72 -20.21
N THR A 262 -22.82 -5.14 -19.01
CA THR A 262 -21.97 -5.52 -17.87
C THR A 262 -22.32 -6.92 -17.38
N VAL A 263 -23.61 -7.25 -17.29
CA VAL A 263 -24.08 -8.59 -16.91
C VAL A 263 -23.59 -9.64 -17.90
N GLN A 264 -23.68 -9.36 -19.20
CA GLN A 264 -23.15 -10.23 -20.24
C GLN A 264 -21.64 -10.46 -20.08
N GLY A 265 -20.87 -9.39 -19.83
CA GLY A 265 -19.44 -9.51 -19.54
C GLY A 265 -19.15 -10.38 -18.32
N TYR A 266 -19.91 -10.22 -17.23
CA TYR A 266 -19.75 -11.03 -16.02
C TYR A 266 -20.09 -12.51 -16.25
N LEU A 267 -21.14 -12.81 -17.01
CA LEU A 267 -21.50 -14.18 -17.35
C LEU A 267 -20.42 -14.86 -18.19
N SER A 268 -19.87 -14.19 -19.20
CA SER A 268 -18.76 -14.72 -20.00
C SER A 268 -17.53 -15.01 -19.12
N GLU A 269 -17.21 -14.12 -18.18
CA GLU A 269 -16.11 -14.33 -17.23
C GLU A 269 -16.37 -15.50 -16.27
N LEU A 270 -17.62 -15.67 -15.81
CA LEU A 270 -18.01 -16.77 -14.92
C LEU A 270 -18.05 -18.12 -15.66
N GLN A 271 -18.45 -18.13 -16.92
CA GLN A 271 -18.43 -19.31 -17.79
C GLN A 271 -16.99 -19.75 -18.07
N ASN A 272 -16.10 -18.82 -18.40
CA ASN A 272 -14.67 -19.11 -18.58
C ASN A 272 -14.01 -19.63 -17.29
N ALA A 273 -14.52 -19.23 -16.13
CA ALA A 273 -14.07 -19.72 -14.83
C ALA A 273 -14.72 -21.07 -14.43
N GLY A 274 -15.56 -21.67 -15.28
CA GLY A 274 -16.25 -22.93 -15.00
C GLY A 274 -17.31 -22.84 -13.89
N ARG A 275 -17.76 -21.63 -13.55
CA ARG A 275 -18.72 -21.38 -12.45
C ARG A 275 -20.18 -21.40 -12.92
N VAL A 276 -20.40 -21.28 -14.22
CA VAL A 276 -21.73 -21.17 -14.83
C VAL A 276 -21.70 -21.83 -16.19
N TYR A 277 -22.79 -22.51 -16.54
CA TYR A 277 -23.06 -23.00 -17.89
C TYR A 277 -24.28 -22.27 -18.48
N VAL A 278 -24.15 -21.75 -19.70
CA VAL A 278 -25.22 -21.00 -20.37
C VAL A 278 -25.69 -21.77 -21.59
N ASN A 279 -26.89 -22.35 -21.53
CA ASN A 279 -27.50 -23.10 -22.64
C ASN A 279 -29.01 -22.87 -22.70
N GLY A 280 -29.42 -21.68 -23.16
CA GLY A 280 -30.82 -21.22 -23.17
C GLY A 280 -31.37 -20.85 -21.78
N HIS A 281 -30.71 -21.28 -20.72
CA HIS A 281 -30.87 -20.89 -19.32
C HIS A 281 -29.49 -20.88 -18.66
N VAL A 282 -29.38 -20.25 -17.49
CA VAL A 282 -28.12 -20.10 -16.75
C VAL A 282 -28.10 -21.10 -15.60
N GLU A 283 -27.22 -22.10 -15.68
CA GLU A 283 -26.99 -23.09 -14.63
C GLU A 283 -25.72 -22.72 -13.84
N VAL A 284 -25.86 -22.55 -12.53
CA VAL A 284 -24.72 -22.25 -11.65
C VAL A 284 -24.07 -23.57 -11.23
N LEU A 285 -22.81 -23.76 -11.62
CA LEU A 285 -22.03 -24.94 -11.26
C LEU A 285 -21.39 -24.69 -9.90
N GLU A 286 -21.74 -25.51 -8.89
CA GLU A 286 -21.10 -25.43 -7.58
C GLU A 286 -19.63 -25.88 -7.69
N ALA A 287 -18.75 -25.06 -7.12
CA ALA A 287 -17.34 -25.39 -6.89
C ALA A 287 -17.16 -25.86 -5.45
#